data_AF-A0A496VTS0-F1
#
_entry.id   AF-A0A496VTS0-F1
#
_cell.length_a   1.000
_cell.length_b   1.000
_cell.length_c   1.000
_cell.angle_alpha   90.00
_cell.angle_beta   90.00
_cell.angle_gamma   90.00
#
_symmetry.space_group_name_H-M   'P 1'
#
loop_
_entity.id
_entity.type
_entity.pdbx_description
1 polymer ?
#
loop_
_entity_poly.entity_id
_entity_poly.type
_entity_poly.pdbx_seq_one_letter_code
_entity_poly.pdbx_strand_id
1 'polypeptide(L)'
;MKTTHYDEIPYTKHIYKQTQPDYLATLATLFGMSPPPVETCRVLELGCASGINTLAMAQAIPNGEFIGIDNSLLQIKEGQNNIRLLGLQNIRLEKMDILDISTHLGLFDYIVAHGVYSWVPPVVRDKILQVCRHYLQPNGVAYVSYNIYPGWHSDHTLREMLLYHTRNVSDSKEKLAQAKILLKFFLDAIKDKFDAYSLSLKKELQHIAQLNENYLFHEYLEEHNETIYFHEFMARANQEGLQYVTDVRNPFVSTEHFFSQQTKDLAPSLVEKEQYMDFLRNNAFRETLLCHQSISLNYNLVPDKISDFYIAAPLKTAVSQTPWDSEKLKMGKLEKFENLAGQAVLSVGSPLLKAVCLCLGEVWPQSLSFERLMQRVYKLLTLTDRAAYQNILSPENINEVKTLLLEFYLKKIVELSLYPPQLTLNISTRPIASPIARLQSEQGKSVTNLRCEVFTLNFSTRLILRHLDGKHEEADLIKILQKSIENGDVLLYKGEEKQMPIDINAEELHQYIADQVEDILQSLAKKAFLVS
;
A
#
# COMPACT_ATOMS: atom_id res chain seq x y z
N MET A 1 11.28 23.32 26.35
CA MET A 1 11.09 22.15 25.48
C MET A 1 12.15 22.22 24.40
N LYS A 2 13.04 21.22 24.28
CA LYS A 2 13.89 21.13 23.10
C LYS A 2 12.99 20.67 21.95
N THR A 3 12.78 21.53 20.96
CA THR A 3 12.25 21.12 19.66
C THR A 3 13.16 20.03 19.12
N THR A 4 12.61 18.86 18.78
CA THR A 4 13.38 17.81 18.11
C THR A 4 13.58 18.20 16.64
N HIS A 5 14.69 17.81 15.99
CA HIS A 5 14.92 18.06 14.56
C HIS A 5 13.73 17.60 13.68
N TYR A 6 13.03 16.57 14.14
CA TYR A 6 11.80 16.03 13.56
C TYR A 6 10.63 17.03 13.45
N ASP A 7 10.56 18.05 14.32
CA ASP A 7 9.54 19.10 14.26
C ASP A 7 9.93 20.23 13.29
N GLU A 8 11.22 20.37 12.96
CA GLU A 8 11.74 21.44 12.09
C GLU A 8 11.66 21.08 10.60
N ILE A 9 11.83 19.79 10.29
CA ILE A 9 11.70 19.22 8.95
C ILE A 9 10.72 18.04 9.08
N PRO A 10 9.43 18.20 8.74
CA PRO A 10 8.45 17.12 8.91
C PRO A 10 8.67 15.98 7.91
N TYR A 11 8.62 14.73 8.40
CA TYR A 11 8.64 13.54 7.53
C TYR A 11 7.41 13.51 6.60
N THR A 12 7.55 12.86 5.44
CA THR A 12 6.49 12.82 4.43
C THR A 12 5.31 11.95 4.84
N LYS A 13 4.10 12.43 4.55
CA LYS A 13 2.82 11.81 4.92
C LYS A 13 2.43 10.76 3.89
N HIS A 14 2.52 9.49 4.26
CA HIS A 14 2.18 8.39 3.37
C HIS A 14 1.18 7.42 4.01
N ILE A 15 0.33 6.86 3.16
CA ILE A 15 -0.54 5.73 3.50
C ILE A 15 0.13 4.49 2.92
N TYR A 16 0.33 3.48 3.76
CA TYR A 16 1.07 2.28 3.38
C TYR A 16 0.11 1.10 3.31
N LYS A 17 -0.22 0.66 2.08
CA LYS A 17 -1.12 -0.49 1.83
C LYS A 17 -0.71 -1.72 2.64
N GLN A 18 0.60 -1.94 2.74
CA GLN A 18 1.18 -3.10 3.40
C GLN A 18 1.04 -3.11 4.93
N THR A 19 0.66 -1.98 5.53
CA THR A 19 0.43 -1.86 6.98
C THR A 19 -1.05 -1.99 7.34
N GLN A 20 -1.95 -2.03 6.34
CA GLN A 20 -3.39 -2.09 6.57
C GLN A 20 -3.77 -3.43 7.23
N PRO A 21 -4.69 -3.43 8.22
CA PRO A 21 -5.06 -4.66 8.94
C PRO A 21 -5.51 -5.81 8.03
N ASP A 22 -6.27 -5.52 6.97
CA ASP A 22 -6.67 -6.52 5.97
C ASP A 22 -5.45 -7.22 5.32
N TYR A 23 -4.43 -6.44 4.95
CA TYR A 23 -3.23 -6.97 4.32
C TYR A 23 -2.46 -7.88 5.28
N LEU A 24 -2.30 -7.45 6.54
CA LEU A 24 -1.62 -8.21 7.58
C LEU A 24 -2.37 -9.50 7.92
N ALA A 25 -3.69 -9.42 8.08
CA ALA A 25 -4.56 -10.56 8.37
C ALA A 25 -4.57 -11.58 7.23
N THR A 26 -4.58 -11.10 5.99
CA THR A 26 -4.54 -11.95 4.79
C THR A 26 -3.26 -12.76 4.74
N LEU A 27 -2.10 -12.11 4.94
CA LEU A 27 -0.82 -12.80 5.00
C LEU A 27 -0.77 -13.80 6.16
N ALA A 28 -1.17 -13.39 7.37
CA ALA A 28 -1.20 -14.26 8.54
C ALA A 28 -2.04 -15.53 8.29
N THR A 29 -3.20 -15.38 7.64
CA THR A 29 -4.11 -16.49 7.31
C THR A 29 -3.50 -17.44 6.28
N LEU A 30 -2.77 -16.91 5.28
CA LEU A 30 -2.02 -17.74 4.31
C LEU A 30 -0.92 -18.58 4.98
N PHE A 31 -0.35 -18.10 6.09
CA PHE A 31 0.60 -18.84 6.93
C PHE A 31 -0.05 -19.66 8.04
N GLY A 32 -1.36 -19.94 7.93
CA GLY A 32 -2.09 -20.86 8.81
C GLY A 32 -2.60 -20.25 10.11
N MET A 33 -2.48 -18.94 10.32
CA MET A 33 -3.04 -18.26 11.48
C MET A 33 -4.56 -18.06 11.36
N SER A 34 -5.20 -17.71 12.46
CA SER A 34 -6.59 -17.25 12.51
C SER A 34 -6.64 -15.89 13.22
N PRO A 35 -6.22 -14.81 12.53
CA PRO A 35 -6.10 -13.48 13.13
C PRO A 35 -7.48 -12.94 13.55
N PRO A 36 -7.53 -11.98 14.49
CA PRO A 36 -8.79 -11.35 14.90
C PRO A 36 -9.51 -10.68 13.72
N PRO A 37 -10.86 -10.67 13.70
CA PRO A 37 -11.63 -10.12 12.58
C PRO A 37 -11.28 -8.67 12.28
N VAL A 38 -10.91 -8.38 11.02
CA VAL A 38 -10.52 -7.04 10.58
C VAL A 38 -11.62 -6.02 10.79
N GLU A 39 -12.89 -6.40 10.56
CA GLU A 39 -14.04 -5.50 10.66
C GLU A 39 -14.18 -4.82 12.03
N THR A 40 -13.78 -5.49 13.12
CA THR A 40 -13.92 -5.00 14.50
C THR A 40 -12.58 -4.87 15.21
N CYS A 41 -11.49 -4.80 14.43
CA CYS A 41 -10.15 -4.89 14.99
C CYS A 41 -9.74 -3.63 15.77
N ARG A 42 -8.78 -3.84 16.65
CA ARG A 42 -8.12 -2.80 17.44
C ARG A 42 -6.66 -2.68 17.02
N VAL A 43 -6.24 -1.49 16.62
CA VAL A 43 -4.91 -1.26 16.02
C VAL A 43 -4.13 -0.21 16.79
N LEU A 44 -2.85 -0.50 17.04
CA LEU A 44 -1.86 0.44 17.57
C LEU A 44 -0.83 0.77 16.50
N GLU A 45 -0.64 2.04 16.17
CA GLU A 45 0.48 2.52 15.36
C GLU A 45 1.48 3.27 16.24
N LEU A 46 2.70 2.72 16.34
CA LEU A 46 3.84 3.30 17.03
C LEU A 46 4.59 4.25 16.10
N GLY A 47 4.80 5.49 16.51
CA GLY A 47 5.41 6.54 15.69
C GLY A 47 4.52 6.96 14.52
N CYS A 48 3.25 7.27 14.83
CA CYS A 48 2.24 7.54 13.81
C CYS A 48 2.41 8.89 13.10
N ALA A 49 3.34 9.75 13.53
CA ALA A 49 3.47 11.13 13.07
C ALA A 49 2.11 11.86 13.14
N SER A 50 1.67 12.49 12.04
CA SER A 50 0.34 13.13 11.95
C SER A 50 -0.83 12.14 11.86
N GLY A 51 -0.55 10.83 11.90
CA GLY A 51 -1.55 9.77 11.89
C GLY A 51 -2.25 9.55 10.54
N ILE A 52 -1.69 10.00 9.41
CA ILE A 52 -2.38 9.86 8.10
C ILE A 52 -2.63 8.39 7.71
N ASN A 53 -1.72 7.50 8.10
CA ASN A 53 -1.85 6.06 7.87
C ASN A 53 -2.92 5.46 8.80
N THR A 54 -2.88 5.79 10.09
CA THR A 54 -3.93 5.44 11.07
C THR A 54 -5.31 5.93 10.63
N LEU A 55 -5.42 7.18 10.15
CA LEU A 55 -6.64 7.79 9.62
C LEU A 55 -7.20 6.97 8.46
N ALA A 56 -6.34 6.52 7.54
CA ALA A 56 -6.74 5.69 6.41
C ALA A 56 -7.32 4.34 6.85
N MET A 57 -6.71 3.69 7.85
CA MET A 57 -7.24 2.47 8.43
C MET A 57 -8.60 2.71 9.10
N ALA A 58 -8.71 3.76 9.91
CA ALA A 58 -9.94 4.11 10.64
C ALA A 58 -11.11 4.44 9.70
N GLN A 59 -10.82 5.13 8.59
CA GLN A 59 -11.82 5.39 7.55
C GLN A 59 -12.26 4.10 6.84
N ALA A 60 -11.32 3.21 6.53
CA ALA A 60 -11.61 1.98 5.81
C ALA A 60 -12.39 0.96 6.66
N ILE A 61 -12.28 1.03 8.00
CA ILE A 61 -12.85 0.06 8.94
C ILE A 61 -13.65 0.82 10.03
N PRO A 62 -14.89 1.25 9.74
CA PRO A 62 -15.67 2.10 10.65
C PRO A 62 -15.97 1.46 12.02
N ASN A 63 -16.01 0.13 12.08
CA ASN A 63 -16.33 -0.64 13.30
C ASN A 63 -15.10 -1.05 14.11
N GLY A 64 -13.88 -0.69 13.68
CA GLY A 64 -12.64 -0.93 14.43
C GLY A 64 -12.31 0.20 15.42
N GLU A 65 -11.22 0.06 16.18
CA GLU A 65 -10.68 1.10 17.07
C GLU A 65 -9.19 1.33 16.79
N PHE A 66 -8.80 2.58 16.54
CA PHE A 66 -7.46 2.93 16.06
C PHE A 66 -6.77 3.90 17.00
N ILE A 67 -5.54 3.57 17.38
CA ILE A 67 -4.74 4.38 18.29
C ILE A 67 -3.38 4.61 17.63
N GLY A 68 -3.06 5.87 17.34
CA GLY A 68 -1.73 6.26 16.90
C GLY A 68 -1.02 7.01 18.02
N ILE A 69 0.25 6.69 18.27
CA ILE A 69 1.07 7.44 19.22
C ILE A 69 2.32 8.00 18.54
N ASP A 70 2.70 9.20 18.94
CA ASP A 70 3.93 9.84 18.48
C ASP A 70 4.49 10.76 19.56
N ASN A 71 5.80 11.00 19.58
CA ASN A 71 6.41 11.91 20.54
C ASN A 71 6.25 13.39 20.14
N SER A 72 6.02 13.69 18.85
CA SER A 72 5.83 15.05 18.34
C SER A 72 4.43 15.58 18.64
N LEU A 73 4.36 16.60 19.51
CA LEU A 73 3.11 17.29 19.79
C LEU A 73 2.56 18.04 18.56
N LEU A 74 3.44 18.53 17.68
CA LEU A 74 3.03 19.26 16.47
C LEU A 74 2.29 18.33 15.50
N GLN A 75 2.88 17.17 15.22
CA GLN A 75 2.29 16.15 14.36
C GLN A 75 0.96 15.65 14.92
N ILE A 76 0.90 15.33 16.22
CA ILE A 76 -0.33 14.88 16.88
C ILE A 76 -1.42 15.94 16.81
N LYS A 77 -1.11 17.22 17.05
CA LYS A 77 -2.11 18.31 16.92
C LYS A 77 -2.65 18.43 15.51
N GLU A 78 -1.80 18.27 14.51
CA GLU A 78 -2.22 18.26 13.11
C GLU A 78 -3.16 17.09 12.81
N GLY A 79 -2.78 15.87 13.22
CA GLY A 79 -3.61 14.68 13.09
C GLY A 79 -4.96 14.81 13.78
N GLN A 80 -4.98 15.32 15.02
CA GLN A 80 -6.23 15.60 15.75
C GLN A 80 -7.10 16.63 15.05
N ASN A 81 -6.51 17.59 14.34
CA ASN A 81 -7.28 18.52 13.50
C ASN A 81 -7.92 17.82 12.31
N ASN A 82 -7.16 16.93 11.64
CA ASN A 82 -7.67 16.13 10.54
C ASN A 82 -8.80 15.20 11.02
N ILE A 83 -8.68 14.57 12.19
CA ILE A 83 -9.77 13.77 12.80
C ILE A 83 -11.06 14.60 12.92
N ARG A 84 -10.96 15.82 13.48
CA ARG A 84 -12.12 16.72 13.63
C ARG A 84 -12.73 17.11 12.29
N LEU A 85 -11.90 17.45 11.30
CA LEU A 85 -12.35 17.85 9.96
C LEU A 85 -13.04 16.70 9.22
N LEU A 86 -12.52 15.48 9.37
CA LEU A 86 -13.07 14.27 8.75
C LEU A 86 -14.25 13.67 9.53
N GLY A 87 -14.46 14.08 10.78
CA GLY A 87 -15.55 13.60 11.63
C GLY A 87 -15.37 12.16 12.12
N LEU A 88 -14.15 11.60 12.07
CA LEU A 88 -13.88 10.22 12.47
C LEU A 88 -14.04 10.05 13.99
N GLN A 89 -14.74 9.00 14.41
CA GLN A 89 -15.07 8.74 15.83
C GLN A 89 -14.30 7.55 16.41
N ASN A 90 -13.73 6.71 15.55
CA ASN A 90 -13.11 5.44 15.90
C ASN A 90 -11.57 5.51 15.98
N ILE A 91 -11.00 6.72 16.05
CA ILE A 91 -9.56 6.95 16.08
C ILE A 91 -9.19 7.94 17.19
N ARG A 92 -8.08 7.67 17.87
CA ARG A 92 -7.39 8.64 18.74
C ARG A 92 -5.90 8.72 18.42
N LEU A 93 -5.37 9.94 18.47
CA LEU A 93 -3.95 10.20 18.34
C LEU A 93 -3.44 10.85 19.62
N GLU A 94 -2.41 10.26 20.21
CA GLU A 94 -1.90 10.64 21.53
C GLU A 94 -0.42 11.02 21.45
N LYS A 95 -0.07 12.14 22.09
CA LYS A 95 1.34 12.47 22.33
C LYS A 95 1.83 11.54 23.43
N MET A 96 2.71 10.59 23.10
CA MET A 96 3.23 9.61 24.05
C MET A 96 4.63 9.15 23.61
N ASP A 97 5.54 8.99 24.57
CA ASP A 97 6.80 8.30 24.32
C ASP A 97 6.54 6.78 24.34
N ILE A 98 7.15 6.02 23.42
CA ILE A 98 7.01 4.55 23.37
C ILE A 98 7.44 3.92 24.72
N LEU A 99 8.41 4.52 25.41
CA LEU A 99 8.85 4.10 26.74
C LEU A 99 7.74 4.20 27.80
N ASP A 100 6.79 5.12 27.63
CA ASP A 100 5.69 5.38 28.58
C ASP A 100 4.47 4.48 28.37
N ILE A 101 4.47 3.64 27.32
CA ILE A 101 3.37 2.68 27.08
C ILE A 101 3.20 1.76 28.30
N SER A 102 1.98 1.74 28.82
CA SER A 102 1.58 0.98 29.99
C SER A 102 0.19 0.33 29.81
N THR A 103 -0.22 -0.49 30.77
CA THR A 103 -1.38 -1.40 30.69
C THR A 103 -2.72 -0.74 30.40
N HIS A 104 -2.86 0.58 30.62
CA HIS A 104 -4.10 1.32 30.36
C HIS A 104 -4.54 1.31 28.88
N LEU A 105 -3.62 1.08 27.92
CA LEU A 105 -3.98 1.01 26.51
C LEU A 105 -4.75 -0.25 26.13
N GLY A 106 -4.68 -1.32 26.92
CA GLY A 106 -5.30 -2.61 26.62
C GLY A 106 -4.58 -3.40 25.51
N LEU A 107 -5.20 -4.48 25.05
CA LEU A 107 -4.65 -5.34 23.99
C LEU A 107 -5.09 -4.87 22.59
N PHE A 108 -4.31 -5.26 21.58
CA PHE A 108 -4.49 -4.90 20.18
C PHE A 108 -4.41 -6.13 19.30
N ASP A 109 -5.23 -6.16 18.25
CA ASP A 109 -5.23 -7.22 17.25
C ASP A 109 -4.07 -7.06 16.26
N TYR A 110 -3.74 -5.81 15.94
CA TYR A 110 -2.66 -5.44 15.04
C TYR A 110 -1.81 -4.34 15.67
N ILE A 111 -0.48 -4.51 15.67
CA ILE A 111 0.47 -3.48 16.10
C ILE A 111 1.38 -3.15 14.93
N VAL A 112 1.52 -1.86 14.60
CA VAL A 112 2.31 -1.38 13.46
C VAL A 112 3.41 -0.45 13.95
N ALA A 113 4.66 -0.73 13.58
CA ALA A 113 5.81 0.14 13.76
C ALA A 113 6.52 0.30 12.41
N HIS A 114 6.06 1.25 11.61
CA HIS A 114 6.62 1.49 10.26
C HIS A 114 7.57 2.69 10.28
N GLY A 115 8.84 2.47 9.92
CA GLY A 115 9.82 3.56 9.81
C GLY A 115 10.25 4.13 11.16
N VAL A 116 10.21 3.31 12.23
CA VAL A 116 10.58 3.74 13.59
C VAL A 116 11.76 2.96 14.13
N TYR A 117 11.78 1.63 13.95
CA TYR A 117 12.70 0.76 14.69
C TYR A 117 14.19 1.10 14.45
N SER A 118 14.62 1.40 13.21
CA SER A 118 16.00 1.83 12.94
C SER A 118 16.33 3.24 13.44
N TRP A 119 15.31 4.08 13.65
CA TRP A 119 15.43 5.52 13.90
C TRP A 119 15.47 5.89 15.38
N VAL A 120 15.41 4.89 16.26
CA VAL A 120 15.31 5.11 17.70
C VAL A 120 16.46 4.45 18.47
N PRO A 121 16.80 4.97 19.67
CA PRO A 121 17.84 4.38 20.51
C PRO A 121 17.55 2.93 20.90
N PRO A 122 18.59 2.13 21.28
CA PRO A 122 18.44 0.71 21.61
C PRO A 122 17.33 0.42 22.64
N VAL A 123 17.21 1.23 23.68
CA VAL A 123 16.18 1.06 24.73
C VAL A 123 14.75 1.17 24.17
N VAL A 124 14.54 2.03 23.18
CA VAL A 124 13.23 2.19 22.52
C VAL A 124 12.97 1.01 21.59
N ARG A 125 13.98 0.49 20.90
CA ARG A 125 13.85 -0.72 20.05
C ARG A 125 13.43 -1.94 20.85
N ASP A 126 14.08 -2.16 21.99
CA ASP A 126 13.72 -3.25 22.90
C ASP A 126 12.29 -3.06 23.43
N LYS A 127 11.92 -1.82 23.78
CA LYS A 127 10.53 -1.49 24.18
C LYS A 127 9.51 -1.74 23.06
N ILE A 128 9.82 -1.48 21.79
CA ILE A 128 8.92 -1.79 20.65
C ILE A 128 8.60 -3.30 20.63
N LEU A 129 9.61 -4.16 20.74
CA LEU A 129 9.40 -5.61 20.77
C LEU A 129 8.63 -6.05 22.02
N GLN A 130 8.91 -5.46 23.18
CA GLN A 130 8.13 -5.69 24.40
C GLN A 130 6.67 -5.27 24.22
N VAL A 131 6.38 -4.16 23.54
CA VAL A 131 5.02 -3.73 23.25
C VAL A 131 4.32 -4.73 22.35
N CYS A 132 4.99 -5.17 21.27
CA CYS A 132 4.51 -6.23 20.38
C CYS A 132 4.25 -7.55 21.12
N ARG A 133 4.97 -7.85 22.21
CA ARG A 133 4.70 -9.03 23.03
C ARG A 133 3.56 -8.84 24.03
N HIS A 134 3.58 -7.76 24.80
CA HIS A 134 2.71 -7.61 25.98
C HIS A 134 1.33 -7.05 25.65
N TYR A 135 1.19 -6.33 24.53
CA TYR A 135 -0.03 -5.63 24.14
C TYR A 135 -0.71 -6.26 22.92
N LEU A 136 -0.15 -7.33 22.36
CA LEU A 136 -0.73 -8.04 21.22
C LEU A 136 -1.65 -9.17 21.69
N GLN A 137 -2.84 -9.25 21.10
CA GLN A 137 -3.77 -10.35 21.33
C GLN A 137 -3.14 -11.71 20.99
N PRO A 138 -3.63 -12.83 21.56
CA PRO A 138 -3.04 -14.16 21.34
C PRO A 138 -2.89 -14.59 19.88
N ASN A 139 -3.81 -14.21 19.00
CA ASN A 139 -3.74 -14.46 17.55
C ASN A 139 -3.43 -13.18 16.74
N GLY A 140 -3.08 -12.08 17.42
CA GLY A 140 -2.74 -10.83 16.76
C GLY A 140 -1.40 -10.92 16.02
N VAL A 141 -1.16 -9.93 15.16
CA VAL A 141 0.10 -9.80 14.43
C VAL A 141 0.73 -8.42 14.59
N ALA A 142 2.05 -8.39 14.69
CA ALA A 142 2.84 -7.17 14.77
C ALA A 142 3.65 -6.97 13.49
N TYR A 143 3.60 -5.77 12.93
CA TYR A 143 4.38 -5.33 11.78
C TYR A 143 5.50 -4.42 12.26
N VAL A 144 6.75 -4.71 11.88
CA VAL A 144 7.91 -3.86 12.18
C VAL A 144 8.76 -3.70 10.94
N SER A 145 9.04 -2.46 10.53
CA SER A 145 9.96 -2.18 9.41
C SER A 145 11.26 -1.51 9.86
N TYR A 146 12.37 -1.86 9.21
CA TYR A 146 13.72 -1.45 9.60
C TYR A 146 14.74 -1.64 8.47
N ASN A 147 15.79 -0.83 8.51
CA ASN A 147 16.95 -0.92 7.62
C ASN A 147 17.79 -2.15 8.00
N ILE A 148 18.26 -2.90 6.99
CA ILE A 148 19.04 -4.13 7.19
C ILE A 148 20.34 -4.19 6.38
N TYR A 149 21.31 -4.95 6.91
CA TYR A 149 22.50 -5.34 6.18
C TYR A 149 22.27 -6.61 5.32
N PRO A 150 23.03 -6.78 4.22
CA PRO A 150 24.15 -5.95 3.77
C PRO A 150 23.77 -4.74 2.92
N GLY A 151 22.53 -4.62 2.45
CA GLY A 151 22.14 -3.61 1.46
C GLY A 151 22.43 -2.17 1.88
N TRP A 152 22.32 -1.89 3.18
CA TRP A 152 22.57 -0.56 3.73
C TRP A 152 24.06 -0.20 3.92
N HIS A 153 25.03 -1.09 3.64
CA HIS A 153 26.47 -0.74 3.79
C HIS A 153 26.89 0.45 2.91
N SER A 154 26.34 0.54 1.70
CA SER A 154 26.58 1.66 0.78
C SER A 154 26.00 2.97 1.33
N ASP A 155 24.74 2.95 1.74
CA ASP A 155 24.04 4.11 2.31
C ASP A 155 24.69 4.56 3.63
N HIS A 156 25.13 3.61 4.46
CA HIS A 156 25.85 3.88 5.70
C HIS A 156 27.16 4.62 5.43
N THR A 157 27.93 4.22 4.41
CA THR A 157 29.16 4.92 4.02
C THR A 157 28.88 6.37 3.62
N LEU A 158 27.81 6.59 2.84
CA LEU A 158 27.40 7.92 2.40
C LEU A 158 26.90 8.78 3.57
N ARG A 159 26.14 8.17 4.48
CA ARG A 159 25.68 8.80 5.73
C ARG A 159 26.84 9.24 6.60
N GLU A 160 27.84 8.38 6.85
CA GLU A 160 29.05 8.73 7.61
C GLU A 160 29.80 9.91 6.98
N MET A 161 29.91 9.93 5.65
CA MET A 161 30.51 11.05 4.92
C MET A 161 29.74 12.37 5.14
N LEU A 162 28.41 12.34 5.06
CA LEU A 162 27.56 13.52 5.27
C LEU A 162 27.58 14.00 6.73
N LEU A 163 27.50 13.08 7.69
CA LEU A 163 27.59 13.39 9.12
C LEU A 163 28.97 13.95 9.49
N TYR A 164 30.04 13.36 8.95
CA TYR A 164 31.38 13.90 9.12
C TYR A 164 31.48 15.33 8.60
N HIS A 165 31.05 15.61 7.37
CA HIS A 165 31.09 16.97 6.79
C HIS A 165 30.30 17.98 7.62
N THR A 166 29.17 17.56 8.17
CA THR A 166 28.22 18.43 8.86
C THR A 166 28.37 18.44 10.39
N ARG A 167 29.37 17.76 10.96
CA ARG A 167 29.57 17.56 12.42
C ARG A 167 29.62 18.83 13.28
N ASN A 168 29.97 19.97 12.69
CA ASN A 168 30.06 21.27 13.38
C ASN A 168 28.89 22.21 13.06
N VAL A 169 27.86 21.72 12.35
CA VAL A 169 26.68 22.50 11.96
C VAL A 169 25.50 22.08 12.83
N SER A 170 24.94 23.02 13.58
CA SER A 170 23.82 22.73 14.50
C SER A 170 22.44 22.97 13.89
N ASP A 171 22.32 23.95 12.97
CA ASP A 171 21.05 24.25 12.30
C ASP A 171 20.70 23.19 11.25
N SER A 172 19.47 22.63 11.33
CA SER A 172 19.01 21.54 10.46
C SER A 172 19.02 21.89 8.97
N LYS A 173 18.63 23.14 8.62
CA LYS A 173 18.55 23.59 7.23
C LYS A 173 19.93 23.86 6.67
N GLU A 174 20.82 24.44 7.47
CA GLU A 174 22.22 24.60 7.10
C GLU A 174 22.91 23.24 6.94
N LYS A 175 22.63 22.28 7.83
CA LYS A 175 23.13 20.90 7.73
C LYS A 175 22.76 20.27 6.38
N LEU A 176 21.48 20.38 6.00
CA LEU A 176 20.97 19.90 4.72
C LEU A 176 21.61 20.63 3.52
N ALA A 177 21.75 21.95 3.60
CA ALA A 177 22.41 22.73 2.54
C ALA A 177 23.87 22.31 2.34
N GLN A 178 24.63 22.13 3.43
CA GLN A 178 26.01 21.65 3.40
C GLN A 178 26.13 20.23 2.85
N ALA A 179 25.21 19.34 3.23
CA ALA A 179 25.14 17.99 2.67
C ALA A 179 24.96 18.01 1.14
N LYS A 180 24.05 18.84 0.62
CA LYS A 180 23.83 18.99 -0.83
C LYS A 180 25.06 19.54 -1.56
N ILE A 181 25.77 20.51 -0.97
CA ILE A 181 27.02 21.03 -1.52
C ILE A 181 28.06 19.91 -1.63
N LEU A 182 28.18 19.08 -0.59
CA LEU A 182 29.11 17.94 -0.59
C LEU A 182 28.75 16.92 -1.68
N LEU A 183 27.49 16.53 -1.78
CA LEU A 183 27.02 15.58 -2.82
C LEU A 183 27.36 16.10 -4.22
N LYS A 184 27.12 17.38 -4.49
CA LYS A 184 27.48 18.02 -5.76
C LYS A 184 28.98 18.00 -6.01
N PHE A 185 29.79 18.34 -5.00
CA PHE A 185 31.25 18.31 -5.09
C PHE A 185 31.77 16.91 -5.48
N PHE A 186 31.26 15.85 -4.86
CA PHE A 186 31.67 14.48 -5.19
C PHE A 186 31.23 14.08 -6.60
N LEU A 187 29.99 14.41 -7.01
CA LEU A 187 29.51 14.16 -8.37
C LEU A 187 30.40 14.84 -9.42
N ASP A 188 30.79 16.09 -9.18
CA ASP A 188 31.67 16.84 -10.06
C ASP A 188 33.10 16.25 -10.09
N ALA A 189 33.62 15.79 -8.95
CA ALA A 189 34.96 15.21 -8.84
C ALA A 189 35.13 13.85 -9.55
N ILE A 190 34.03 13.10 -9.73
CA ILE A 190 34.04 11.78 -10.40
C ILE A 190 33.40 11.81 -11.80
N LYS A 191 32.98 12.98 -12.29
CA LYS A 191 32.16 13.10 -13.51
C LYS A 191 32.76 12.43 -14.74
N ASP A 192 34.08 12.52 -14.91
CA ASP A 192 34.87 12.02 -16.04
C ASP A 192 35.62 10.71 -15.71
N LYS A 193 35.27 10.06 -14.60
CA LYS A 193 35.82 8.75 -14.22
C LYS A 193 34.87 7.64 -14.62
N PHE A 194 35.42 6.57 -15.20
CA PHE A 194 34.66 5.46 -15.77
C PHE A 194 35.07 4.09 -15.24
N ASP A 195 35.89 4.05 -14.17
CA ASP A 195 36.16 2.81 -13.47
C ASP A 195 34.91 2.31 -12.72
N ALA A 196 34.86 1.01 -12.44
CA ALA A 196 33.69 0.35 -11.86
C ALA A 196 33.24 0.99 -10.53
N TYR A 197 34.19 1.39 -9.68
CA TYR A 197 33.88 2.03 -8.41
C TYR A 197 33.28 3.43 -8.62
N SER A 198 33.90 4.28 -9.45
CA SER A 198 33.38 5.61 -9.75
C SER A 198 31.98 5.57 -10.37
N LEU A 199 31.69 4.61 -11.24
CA LEU A 199 30.35 4.43 -11.81
C LEU A 199 29.32 4.00 -10.76
N SER A 200 29.69 3.08 -9.86
CA SER A 200 28.82 2.67 -8.74
C SER A 200 28.53 3.84 -7.79
N LEU A 201 29.57 4.55 -7.35
CA LEU A 201 29.44 5.71 -6.48
C LEU A 201 28.62 6.83 -7.13
N LYS A 202 28.82 7.08 -8.44
CA LYS A 202 28.04 8.06 -9.19
C LYS A 202 26.55 7.73 -9.17
N LYS A 203 26.19 6.46 -9.35
CA LYS A 203 24.79 6.00 -9.26
C LYS A 203 24.18 6.31 -7.90
N GLU A 204 24.88 5.98 -6.81
CA GLU A 204 24.38 6.24 -5.44
C GLU A 204 24.27 7.73 -5.14
N LEU A 205 25.29 8.53 -5.47
CA LEU A 205 25.25 9.99 -5.27
C LEU A 205 24.14 10.66 -6.08
N GLN A 206 23.89 10.20 -7.31
CA GLN A 206 22.78 10.69 -8.13
C GLN A 206 21.42 10.31 -7.53
N HIS A 207 21.29 9.11 -6.98
CA HIS A 207 20.08 8.68 -6.30
C HIS A 207 19.78 9.58 -5.10
N ILE A 208 20.76 9.77 -4.19
CA ILE A 208 20.60 10.60 -3.00
C ILE A 208 20.30 12.07 -3.36
N ALA A 209 20.95 12.61 -4.38
CA ALA A 209 20.74 13.99 -4.81
C ALA A 209 19.32 14.26 -5.37
N GLN A 210 18.59 13.21 -5.78
CA GLN A 210 17.21 13.29 -6.27
C GLN A 210 16.16 13.09 -5.17
N LEU A 211 16.57 12.69 -3.97
CA LEU A 211 15.66 12.52 -2.84
C LEU A 211 15.03 13.86 -2.46
N ASN A 212 13.79 13.80 -1.96
CA ASN A 212 13.17 14.98 -1.39
C ASN A 212 13.97 15.43 -0.15
N GLU A 213 13.96 16.74 0.14
CA GLU A 213 14.77 17.34 1.21
C GLU A 213 14.53 16.72 2.58
N ASN A 214 13.27 16.44 2.90
CA ASN A 214 12.88 15.90 4.19
C ASN A 214 13.42 14.48 4.34
N TYR A 215 13.22 13.63 3.33
CA TYR A 215 13.70 12.26 3.28
C TYR A 215 15.23 12.20 3.35
N LEU A 216 15.94 13.05 2.60
CA LEU A 216 17.40 13.15 2.69
C LEU A 216 17.85 13.46 4.11
N PHE A 217 17.19 14.41 4.78
CA PHE A 217 17.52 14.79 6.14
C PHE A 217 17.28 13.63 7.12
N HIS A 218 16.07 13.05 7.13
CA HIS A 218 15.76 11.95 8.03
C HIS A 218 16.68 10.76 7.76
N GLU A 219 16.77 10.30 6.50
CA GLU A 219 17.54 9.10 6.14
C GLU A 219 19.07 9.22 6.41
N TYR A 220 19.67 10.38 6.17
CA TYR A 220 21.14 10.53 6.17
C TYR A 220 21.70 11.51 7.21
N LEU A 221 20.89 12.36 7.83
CA LEU A 221 21.37 13.44 8.70
C LEU A 221 20.83 13.38 10.13
N GLU A 222 19.82 12.57 10.43
CA GLU A 222 19.40 12.33 11.81
C GLU A 222 20.52 11.74 12.67
N GLU A 223 20.36 11.73 13.99
CA GLU A 223 21.38 11.18 14.90
C GLU A 223 21.37 9.64 14.88
N HIS A 224 20.18 9.04 14.94
CA HIS A 224 20.00 7.59 15.00
C HIS A 224 19.49 7.06 13.66
N ASN A 225 20.23 6.14 13.05
CA ASN A 225 19.76 5.23 11.99
C ASN A 225 20.60 3.96 12.13
N GLU A 226 20.18 3.08 13.04
CA GLU A 226 20.86 1.81 13.28
C GLU A 226 20.30 0.71 12.40
N THR A 227 21.19 0.19 11.55
CA THR A 227 20.95 -0.97 10.70
C THR A 227 21.33 -2.23 11.45
N ILE A 228 20.57 -3.30 11.24
CA ILE A 228 20.78 -4.60 11.91
C ILE A 228 20.70 -5.74 10.88
N TYR A 229 21.37 -6.86 11.14
CA TYR A 229 21.09 -8.06 10.34
C TYR A 229 19.74 -8.67 10.73
N PHE A 230 19.07 -9.32 9.78
CA PHE A 230 17.77 -9.95 10.03
C PHE A 230 17.84 -11.00 11.14
N HIS A 231 18.89 -11.82 11.18
CA HIS A 231 19.05 -12.84 12.22
C HIS A 231 19.23 -12.22 13.63
N GLU A 232 19.83 -11.03 13.75
CA GLU A 232 20.00 -10.32 15.02
C GLU A 232 18.69 -9.70 15.48
N PHE A 233 17.91 -9.12 14.55
CA PHE A 233 16.54 -8.68 14.83
C PHE A 233 15.69 -9.85 15.34
N MET A 234 15.73 -10.99 14.65
CA MET A 234 14.96 -12.16 15.06
C MET A 234 15.45 -12.75 16.38
N ALA A 235 16.75 -12.70 16.69
CA ALA A 235 17.25 -13.12 17.99
C ALA A 235 16.63 -12.29 19.13
N ARG A 236 16.51 -10.96 18.96
CA ARG A 236 15.85 -10.07 19.93
C ARG A 236 14.35 -10.34 20.03
N ALA A 237 13.67 -10.44 18.89
CA ALA A 237 12.23 -10.76 18.87
C ALA A 237 11.93 -12.11 19.55
N ASN A 238 12.79 -13.12 19.32
CA ASN A 238 12.65 -14.43 19.92
C ASN A 238 12.84 -14.41 21.44
N GLN A 239 13.76 -13.58 21.97
CA GLN A 239 13.96 -13.41 23.41
C GLN A 239 12.72 -12.83 24.10
N GLU A 240 11.96 -11.98 23.40
CA GLU A 240 10.68 -11.44 23.88
C GLU A 240 9.49 -12.41 23.68
N GLY A 241 9.71 -13.60 23.10
CA GLY A 241 8.63 -14.58 22.88
C GLY A 241 7.80 -14.34 21.61
N LEU A 242 8.34 -13.58 20.65
CA LEU A 242 7.78 -13.40 19.31
C LEU A 242 8.47 -14.34 18.32
N GLN A 243 7.80 -14.68 17.22
CA GLN A 243 8.35 -15.48 16.12
C GLN A 243 8.06 -14.83 14.76
N TYR A 244 8.84 -15.22 13.76
CA TYR A 244 8.74 -14.73 12.38
C TYR A 244 7.59 -15.40 11.63
N VAL A 245 6.65 -14.60 11.11
CA VAL A 245 5.62 -15.08 10.19
C VAL A 245 6.14 -15.02 8.76
N THR A 246 6.49 -13.82 8.30
CA THR A 246 6.95 -13.58 6.92
C THR A 246 7.51 -12.15 6.78
N ASP A 247 8.20 -11.88 5.67
CA ASP A 247 8.41 -10.52 5.18
C ASP A 247 7.21 -10.08 4.34
N VAL A 248 6.81 -8.84 4.47
CA VAL A 248 5.63 -8.27 3.83
C VAL A 248 5.92 -7.83 2.38
N ARG A 249 7.15 -7.41 2.07
CA ARG A 249 7.54 -7.07 0.68
C ARG A 249 7.68 -8.32 -0.17
N ASN A 250 8.22 -9.38 0.41
CA ASN A 250 8.47 -10.65 -0.27
C ASN A 250 7.97 -11.83 0.57
N PRO A 251 6.65 -12.07 0.65
CA PRO A 251 6.13 -13.09 1.56
C PRO A 251 6.41 -14.53 1.15
N PHE A 252 6.63 -14.79 -0.14
CA PHE A 252 6.79 -16.14 -0.67
C PHE A 252 8.13 -16.31 -1.38
N VAL A 253 9.22 -15.94 -0.71
CA VAL A 253 10.56 -16.13 -1.28
C VAL A 253 10.80 -17.61 -1.56
N SER A 254 10.80 -17.98 -2.84
CA SER A 254 11.24 -19.32 -3.24
C SER A 254 12.74 -19.44 -3.02
N THR A 255 13.11 -20.32 -2.11
CA THR A 255 14.50 -20.67 -1.81
C THR A 255 14.95 -21.90 -2.59
N GLU A 256 14.05 -22.61 -3.28
CA GLU A 256 14.32 -23.92 -3.92
C GLU A 256 15.37 -23.84 -5.03
N HIS A 257 15.44 -22.71 -5.74
CA HIS A 257 16.47 -22.48 -6.76
C HIS A 257 17.87 -22.23 -6.16
N PHE A 258 17.94 -21.84 -4.88
CA PHE A 258 19.19 -21.50 -4.19
C PHE A 258 19.69 -22.64 -3.30
N PHE A 259 18.76 -23.39 -2.68
CA PHE A 259 19.07 -24.49 -1.80
C PHE A 259 18.64 -25.83 -2.44
N SER A 260 19.60 -26.50 -3.10
CA SER A 260 19.42 -27.85 -3.61
C SER A 260 19.38 -28.86 -2.46
N GLN A 261 19.03 -30.12 -2.73
CA GLN A 261 19.10 -31.17 -1.70
C GLN A 261 20.48 -31.28 -1.03
N GLN A 262 21.55 -30.92 -1.74
CA GLN A 262 22.93 -30.96 -1.24
C GLN A 262 23.30 -29.76 -0.37
N THR A 263 22.52 -28.67 -0.41
CA THR A 263 22.77 -27.44 0.36
C THR A 263 21.71 -27.15 1.41
N LYS A 264 20.75 -28.08 1.62
CA LYS A 264 19.72 -27.95 2.66
C LYS A 264 20.31 -27.80 4.07
N ASP A 265 21.46 -28.43 4.33
CA ASP A 265 22.14 -28.36 5.64
C ASP A 265 22.87 -27.02 5.87
N LEU A 266 23.03 -26.16 4.85
CA LEU A 266 23.66 -24.84 5.00
C LEU A 266 22.79 -23.83 5.76
N ALA A 267 21.48 -24.01 5.74
CA ALA A 267 20.51 -23.10 6.35
C ALA A 267 19.39 -23.91 7.01
N PRO A 268 19.64 -24.50 8.19
CA PRO A 268 18.70 -25.42 8.83
C PRO A 268 17.42 -24.73 9.31
N SER A 269 17.47 -23.45 9.66
CA SER A 269 16.30 -22.65 10.07
C SER A 269 15.77 -21.74 8.95
N LEU A 270 14.49 -21.35 9.07
CA LEU A 270 13.89 -20.34 8.19
C LEU A 270 14.62 -18.98 8.29
N VAL A 271 15.03 -18.59 9.49
CA VAL A 271 15.75 -17.32 9.72
C VAL A 271 17.08 -17.30 8.97
N GLU A 272 17.83 -18.40 8.98
CA GLU A 272 19.08 -18.52 8.22
C GLU A 272 18.85 -18.47 6.71
N LYS A 273 17.81 -19.16 6.21
CA LYS A 273 17.45 -19.12 4.78
C LYS A 273 17.17 -17.69 4.34
N GLU A 274 16.31 -16.98 5.07
CA GLU A 274 16.00 -15.56 4.83
C GLU A 274 17.23 -14.66 4.93
N GLN A 275 18.11 -14.89 5.90
CA GLN A 275 19.35 -14.12 6.04
C GLN A 275 20.30 -14.33 4.85
N TYR A 276 20.41 -15.56 4.34
CA TYR A 276 21.16 -15.82 3.10
C TYR A 276 20.52 -15.13 1.89
N MET A 277 19.18 -15.08 1.83
CA MET A 277 18.50 -14.33 0.77
C MET A 277 18.78 -12.83 0.86
N ASP A 278 18.94 -12.26 2.06
CA ASP A 278 19.39 -10.88 2.21
C ASP A 278 20.79 -10.65 1.66
N PHE A 279 21.72 -11.58 1.94
CA PHE A 279 23.07 -11.53 1.38
C PHE A 279 23.08 -11.61 -0.15
N LEU A 280 22.31 -12.55 -0.72
CA LEU A 280 22.25 -12.77 -2.17
C LEU A 280 21.58 -11.61 -2.91
N ARG A 281 20.55 -10.99 -2.32
CA ARG A 281 19.77 -9.92 -2.96
C ARG A 281 20.24 -8.51 -2.59
N ASN A 282 21.22 -8.40 -1.69
CA ASN A 282 21.67 -7.14 -1.13
C ASN A 282 20.49 -6.32 -0.58
N ASN A 283 19.59 -6.97 0.18
CA ASN A 283 18.42 -6.32 0.74
C ASN A 283 18.85 -5.24 1.75
N ALA A 284 18.22 -4.06 1.64
CA ALA A 284 18.54 -2.88 2.45
C ALA A 284 17.43 -2.54 3.47
N PHE A 285 16.25 -3.16 3.34
CA PHE A 285 15.08 -2.87 4.16
C PHE A 285 14.18 -4.10 4.28
N ARG A 286 13.64 -4.34 5.47
CA ARG A 286 12.66 -5.39 5.74
C ARG A 286 11.39 -4.83 6.34
N GLU A 287 10.29 -5.55 6.08
CA GLU A 287 8.97 -5.28 6.62
C GLU A 287 8.48 -6.58 7.25
N THR A 288 8.84 -6.80 8.52
CA THR A 288 8.66 -8.11 9.17
C THR A 288 7.31 -8.21 9.86
N LEU A 289 6.61 -9.31 9.60
CA LEU A 289 5.42 -9.71 10.34
C LEU A 289 5.80 -10.70 11.44
N LEU A 290 5.37 -10.42 12.67
CA LEU A 290 5.62 -11.19 13.88
C LEU A 290 4.32 -11.65 14.52
N CYS A 291 4.36 -12.78 15.23
CA CYS A 291 3.28 -13.24 16.10
C CYS A 291 3.86 -13.86 17.38
N HIS A 292 3.01 -14.27 18.32
CA HIS A 292 3.45 -14.99 19.53
C HIS A 292 4.03 -16.36 19.17
N GLN A 293 5.11 -16.77 19.84
CA GLN A 293 5.76 -18.08 19.65
C GLN A 293 4.85 -19.30 19.88
N SER A 294 3.75 -19.14 20.61
CA SER A 294 2.78 -20.22 20.84
C SER A 294 1.94 -20.59 19.61
N ILE A 295 1.96 -19.77 18.56
CA ILE A 295 1.19 -20.01 17.34
C ILE A 295 1.90 -21.04 16.45
N SER A 296 1.15 -22.03 15.96
CA SER A 296 1.66 -22.96 14.95
C SER A 296 1.48 -22.38 13.56
N LEU A 297 2.58 -22.13 12.85
CA LEU A 297 2.58 -21.60 11.49
C LEU A 297 2.66 -22.73 10.46
N ASN A 298 2.05 -22.52 9.29
CA ASN A 298 2.13 -23.41 8.15
C ASN A 298 2.70 -22.68 6.93
N TYR A 299 3.93 -23.02 6.56
CA TYR A 299 4.62 -22.45 5.39
C TYR A 299 4.29 -23.16 4.08
N ASN A 300 3.53 -24.27 4.13
CA ASN A 300 2.97 -24.89 2.93
C ASN A 300 1.61 -24.25 2.64
N LEU A 301 1.53 -23.51 1.55
CA LEU A 301 0.29 -22.87 1.13
C LEU A 301 -0.77 -23.92 0.78
N VAL A 302 -1.97 -23.72 1.30
CA VAL A 302 -3.09 -24.65 1.15
C VAL A 302 -4.10 -24.04 0.17
N PRO A 303 -4.24 -24.56 -1.06
CA PRO A 303 -5.18 -24.02 -2.06
C PRO A 303 -6.61 -23.87 -1.54
N ASP A 304 -7.08 -24.78 -0.68
CA ASP A 304 -8.43 -24.71 -0.13
C ASP A 304 -8.70 -23.43 0.68
N LYS A 305 -7.66 -22.78 1.22
CA LYS A 305 -7.78 -21.49 1.90
C LYS A 305 -8.24 -20.36 0.98
N ILE A 306 -8.13 -20.50 -0.33
CA ILE A 306 -8.67 -19.51 -1.29
C ILE A 306 -10.16 -19.28 -1.11
N SER A 307 -10.91 -20.28 -0.61
CA SER A 307 -12.33 -20.14 -0.32
C SER A 307 -12.65 -19.16 0.81
N ASP A 308 -11.67 -18.87 1.67
CA ASP A 308 -11.83 -17.98 2.83
C ASP A 308 -11.65 -16.49 2.44
N PHE A 309 -11.19 -16.19 1.22
CA PHE A 309 -10.84 -14.83 0.79
C PHE A 309 -11.82 -14.21 -0.20
N TYR A 310 -11.80 -12.88 -0.22
CA TYR A 310 -12.22 -12.06 -1.35
C TYR A 310 -11.10 -11.95 -2.36
N ILE A 311 -11.45 -12.00 -3.65
CA ILE A 311 -10.51 -12.03 -4.77
C ILE A 311 -10.80 -10.83 -5.68
N ALA A 312 -9.75 -10.12 -6.09
CA ALA A 312 -9.78 -9.05 -7.07
C ALA A 312 -8.70 -9.26 -8.13
N ALA A 313 -8.94 -8.79 -9.36
CA ALA A 313 -7.93 -8.86 -10.42
C ALA A 313 -8.07 -7.68 -11.40
N PRO A 314 -7.01 -6.88 -11.62
CA PRO A 314 -7.01 -5.74 -12.56
C PRO A 314 -6.87 -6.21 -14.02
N LEU A 315 -7.79 -7.08 -14.47
CA LEU A 315 -7.71 -7.76 -15.76
C LEU A 315 -8.66 -7.15 -16.79
N LYS A 316 -8.21 -7.07 -18.03
CA LYS A 316 -9.02 -6.81 -19.23
C LYS A 316 -8.66 -7.80 -20.34
N THR A 317 -9.55 -8.01 -21.30
CA THR A 317 -9.22 -8.80 -22.50
C THR A 317 -8.54 -7.93 -23.55
N ALA A 318 -7.61 -8.51 -24.31
CA ALA A 318 -6.81 -7.81 -25.33
C ALA A 318 -7.65 -7.26 -26.52
N VAL A 319 -8.86 -7.77 -26.75
CA VAL A 319 -9.78 -7.30 -27.80
C VAL A 319 -11.05 -6.74 -27.16
N SER A 320 -11.36 -5.47 -27.45
CA SER A 320 -12.36 -4.66 -26.73
C SER A 320 -13.82 -4.84 -27.22
N GLN A 321 -14.75 -4.64 -26.28
CA GLN A 321 -16.13 -4.14 -26.42
C GLN A 321 -17.23 -4.96 -27.13
N THR A 322 -17.00 -6.17 -27.62
CA THR A 322 -18.14 -7.04 -28.01
C THR A 322 -18.80 -7.69 -26.79
N PRO A 323 -20.14 -7.65 -26.65
CA PRO A 323 -20.88 -8.48 -25.69
C PRO A 323 -20.42 -9.94 -25.83
N TRP A 324 -20.17 -10.61 -24.72
CA TRP A 324 -19.60 -11.96 -24.70
C TRP A 324 -20.45 -12.93 -25.53
N ASP A 325 -19.84 -13.52 -26.57
CA ASP A 325 -20.42 -14.63 -27.31
C ASP A 325 -19.81 -15.96 -26.86
N SER A 326 -20.47 -17.05 -27.23
CA SER A 326 -20.00 -18.40 -26.96
C SER A 326 -18.64 -18.74 -27.55
N GLU A 327 -18.11 -17.96 -28.50
CA GLU A 327 -16.81 -18.23 -29.13
C GLU A 327 -15.63 -17.95 -28.20
N LYS A 328 -15.70 -16.92 -27.34
CA LYS A 328 -14.59 -16.57 -26.44
C LYS A 328 -14.37 -17.64 -25.36
N LEU A 329 -15.44 -18.30 -24.93
CA LEU A 329 -15.41 -19.38 -23.93
C LEU A 329 -15.12 -20.76 -24.53
N LYS A 330 -14.97 -20.89 -25.86
CA LYS A 330 -14.68 -22.19 -26.50
C LYS A 330 -13.42 -22.84 -25.91
N MET A 331 -13.52 -24.15 -25.72
CA MET A 331 -12.42 -25.03 -25.33
C MET A 331 -11.28 -24.96 -26.37
N GLY A 332 -10.03 -24.90 -25.92
CA GLY A 332 -8.84 -25.01 -26.78
C GLY A 332 -8.39 -23.73 -27.50
N LYS A 333 -9.22 -22.68 -27.56
CA LYS A 333 -8.78 -21.35 -28.01
C LYS A 333 -8.14 -20.60 -26.85
N LEU A 334 -6.91 -20.10 -26.99
CA LEU A 334 -6.28 -19.29 -25.94
C LEU A 334 -6.90 -17.89 -25.90
N GLU A 335 -7.31 -17.44 -24.72
CA GLU A 335 -7.70 -16.06 -24.47
C GLU A 335 -6.59 -15.33 -23.72
N LYS A 336 -6.27 -14.10 -24.14
CA LYS A 336 -5.21 -13.28 -23.56
C LYS A 336 -5.80 -12.21 -22.64
N PHE A 337 -5.31 -12.16 -21.41
CA PHE A 337 -5.66 -11.13 -20.46
C PHE A 337 -4.50 -10.19 -20.23
N GLU A 338 -4.81 -8.91 -20.18
CA GLU A 338 -3.88 -7.81 -19.94
C GLU A 338 -4.16 -7.18 -18.58
N ASN A 339 -3.12 -6.63 -17.97
CA ASN A 339 -3.31 -5.68 -16.86
C ASN A 339 -3.88 -4.34 -17.38
N LEU A 340 -4.20 -3.42 -16.48
CA LEU A 340 -4.72 -2.11 -16.86
C LEU A 340 -3.76 -1.30 -17.76
N ALA A 341 -2.45 -1.53 -17.62
CA ALA A 341 -1.41 -0.93 -18.47
C ALA A 341 -1.33 -1.52 -19.89
N GLY A 342 -2.14 -2.54 -20.21
CA GLY A 342 -2.16 -3.19 -21.53
C GLY A 342 -1.06 -4.24 -21.73
N GLN A 343 -0.39 -4.66 -20.66
CA GLN A 343 0.61 -5.72 -20.73
C GLN A 343 -0.07 -7.07 -20.56
N ALA A 344 0.17 -8.01 -21.46
CA ALA A 344 -0.33 -9.38 -21.34
C ALA A 344 0.27 -10.04 -20.09
N VAL A 345 -0.60 -10.47 -19.17
CA VAL A 345 -0.22 -11.12 -17.90
C VAL A 345 -0.61 -12.59 -17.84
N LEU A 346 -1.59 -13.01 -18.66
CA LEU A 346 -2.14 -14.37 -18.62
C LEU A 346 -2.61 -14.81 -20.02
N SER A 347 -2.46 -16.09 -20.32
CA SER A 347 -3.09 -16.75 -21.48
C SER A 347 -3.75 -18.04 -21.03
N VAL A 348 -5.06 -18.17 -21.28
CA VAL A 348 -5.89 -19.22 -20.69
C VAL A 348 -6.65 -20.00 -21.76
N GLY A 349 -6.54 -21.32 -21.75
CA GLY A 349 -7.30 -22.22 -22.63
C GLY A 349 -8.57 -22.80 -22.01
N SER A 350 -8.60 -22.98 -20.68
CA SER A 350 -9.73 -23.55 -19.94
C SER A 350 -10.93 -22.58 -19.92
N PRO A 351 -12.13 -23.00 -20.38
CA PRO A 351 -13.35 -22.19 -20.32
C PRO A 351 -13.68 -21.70 -18.91
N LEU A 352 -13.47 -22.56 -17.90
CA LEU A 352 -13.74 -22.23 -16.50
C LEU A 352 -12.85 -21.09 -16.02
N LEU A 353 -11.55 -21.17 -16.28
CA LEU A 353 -10.60 -20.13 -15.87
C LEU A 353 -10.76 -18.83 -16.66
N LYS A 354 -11.13 -18.90 -17.94
CA LYS A 354 -11.53 -17.72 -18.71
C LYS A 354 -12.70 -17.03 -18.01
N ALA A 355 -13.76 -17.78 -17.68
CA ALA A 355 -14.92 -17.24 -16.98
C ALA A 355 -14.55 -16.61 -15.62
N VAL A 356 -13.64 -17.23 -14.86
CA VAL A 356 -13.10 -16.67 -13.60
C VAL A 356 -12.43 -15.32 -13.85
N CYS A 357 -11.45 -15.26 -14.77
CA CYS A 357 -10.71 -14.03 -15.07
C CYS A 357 -11.62 -12.91 -15.58
N LEU A 358 -12.63 -13.27 -16.37
CA LEU A 358 -13.64 -12.34 -16.88
C LEU A 358 -14.50 -11.77 -15.76
N CYS A 359 -15.04 -12.63 -14.89
CA CYS A 359 -15.87 -12.21 -13.77
C CYS A 359 -15.10 -11.26 -12.84
N LEU A 360 -13.81 -11.52 -12.60
CA LEU A 360 -12.95 -10.65 -11.79
C LEU A 360 -12.65 -9.32 -12.47
N GLY A 361 -12.29 -9.33 -13.77
CA GLY A 361 -12.01 -8.11 -14.53
C GLY A 361 -13.22 -7.19 -14.68
N GLU A 362 -14.43 -7.74 -14.81
CA GLU A 362 -15.67 -6.97 -14.96
C GLU A 362 -16.04 -6.16 -13.72
N VAL A 363 -15.70 -6.66 -12.52
CA VAL A 363 -16.02 -5.95 -11.26
C VAL A 363 -14.85 -5.12 -10.74
N TRP A 364 -13.68 -5.19 -11.37
CA TRP A 364 -12.55 -4.36 -10.97
C TRP A 364 -12.98 -2.88 -10.93
N PRO A 365 -12.71 -2.14 -9.84
CA PRO A 365 -11.74 -2.39 -8.75
C PRO A 365 -12.32 -3.02 -7.47
N GLN A 366 -13.52 -3.62 -7.54
CA GLN A 366 -14.15 -4.36 -6.43
C GLN A 366 -13.58 -5.78 -6.31
N SER A 367 -13.94 -6.47 -5.21
CA SER A 367 -13.54 -7.85 -4.93
C SER A 367 -14.78 -8.73 -4.78
N LEU A 368 -14.65 -10.03 -5.05
CA LEU A 368 -15.72 -11.02 -4.88
C LEU A 368 -15.27 -12.07 -3.87
N SER A 369 -16.16 -12.47 -2.95
CA SER A 369 -15.93 -13.70 -2.19
C SER A 369 -15.83 -14.88 -3.17
N PHE A 370 -15.07 -15.91 -2.80
CA PHE A 370 -14.94 -17.10 -3.64
C PHE A 370 -16.30 -17.70 -4.03
N GLU A 371 -17.23 -17.80 -3.08
CA GLU A 371 -18.60 -18.26 -3.34
C GLU A 371 -19.29 -17.40 -4.42
N ARG A 372 -19.24 -16.06 -4.28
CA ARG A 372 -19.90 -15.15 -5.22
C ARG A 372 -19.24 -15.20 -6.60
N LEU A 373 -17.92 -15.33 -6.66
CA LEU A 373 -17.17 -15.54 -7.90
C LEU A 373 -17.67 -16.80 -8.62
N MET A 374 -17.76 -17.92 -7.91
CA MET A 374 -18.22 -19.18 -8.50
C MET A 374 -19.69 -19.13 -8.94
N GLN A 375 -20.57 -18.43 -8.21
CA GLN A 375 -21.95 -18.18 -8.63
C GLN A 375 -22.02 -17.40 -9.95
N ARG A 376 -21.20 -16.35 -10.12
CA ARG A 376 -21.15 -15.56 -11.36
C ARG A 376 -20.58 -16.37 -12.52
N VAL A 377 -19.53 -17.13 -12.28
CA VAL A 377 -18.93 -18.06 -13.25
C VAL A 377 -19.97 -19.08 -13.74
N TYR A 378 -20.73 -19.69 -12.82
CA TYR A 378 -21.80 -20.62 -13.18
C TYR A 378 -22.86 -19.96 -14.08
N LYS A 379 -23.31 -18.75 -13.72
CA LYS A 379 -24.28 -18.00 -14.51
C LYS A 379 -23.75 -17.70 -15.92
N LEU A 380 -22.50 -17.25 -16.03
CA LEU A 380 -21.87 -16.94 -17.31
C LEU A 380 -21.76 -18.17 -18.22
N LEU A 381 -21.27 -19.29 -17.69
CA LEU A 381 -21.11 -20.54 -18.44
C LEU A 381 -22.46 -21.13 -18.87
N THR A 382 -23.46 -21.14 -17.99
CA THR A 382 -24.79 -21.72 -18.30
C THR A 382 -25.62 -20.89 -19.26
N LEU A 383 -25.47 -19.56 -19.27
CA LEU A 383 -26.08 -18.70 -20.28
C LEU A 383 -25.46 -18.91 -21.67
N THR A 384 -24.20 -19.37 -21.70
CA THR A 384 -23.46 -19.58 -22.94
C THR A 384 -23.81 -20.93 -23.58
N ASP A 385 -23.70 -22.03 -22.84
CA ASP A 385 -24.08 -23.38 -23.30
C ASP A 385 -24.26 -24.34 -22.10
N ARG A 386 -25.49 -24.46 -21.61
CA ARG A 386 -25.80 -25.26 -20.41
C ARG A 386 -25.40 -26.74 -20.55
N ALA A 387 -25.56 -27.33 -21.73
CA ALA A 387 -25.28 -28.74 -21.95
C ALA A 387 -23.77 -29.00 -22.02
N ALA A 388 -23.02 -28.11 -22.66
CA ALA A 388 -21.56 -28.25 -22.78
C ALA A 388 -20.82 -28.06 -21.44
N TYR A 389 -21.34 -27.25 -20.53
CA TYR A 389 -20.65 -26.88 -19.28
C TYR A 389 -21.17 -27.57 -18.02
N GLN A 390 -22.13 -28.49 -18.12
CA GLN A 390 -22.73 -29.14 -16.96
C GLN A 390 -21.71 -29.91 -16.08
N ASN A 391 -20.67 -30.49 -16.71
CA ASN A 391 -19.61 -31.23 -16.02
C ASN A 391 -18.38 -30.38 -15.67
N ILE A 392 -18.32 -29.11 -16.11
CA ILE A 392 -17.12 -28.29 -15.93
C ILE A 392 -16.97 -27.76 -14.50
N LEU A 393 -18.03 -27.84 -13.69
CA LEU A 393 -18.06 -27.42 -12.29
C LEU A 393 -17.99 -28.61 -11.32
N SER A 394 -17.35 -29.71 -11.74
CA SER A 394 -17.07 -30.81 -10.84
C SER A 394 -16.18 -30.33 -9.67
N PRO A 395 -16.25 -30.97 -8.49
CA PRO A 395 -15.40 -30.63 -7.35
C PRO A 395 -13.90 -30.59 -7.70
N GLU A 396 -13.43 -31.47 -8.59
CA GLU A 396 -12.06 -31.53 -9.04
C GLU A 396 -11.65 -30.25 -9.79
N ASN A 397 -12.46 -29.78 -10.72
CA ASN A 397 -12.18 -28.55 -11.46
C ASN A 397 -12.24 -27.31 -10.56
N ILE A 398 -13.10 -27.30 -9.54
CA ILE A 398 -13.16 -26.21 -8.56
C ILE A 398 -11.87 -26.18 -7.72
N ASN A 399 -11.34 -27.34 -7.33
CA ASN A 399 -10.06 -27.43 -6.63
C ASN A 399 -8.88 -26.99 -7.51
N GLU A 400 -8.93 -27.26 -8.82
CA GLU A 400 -7.96 -26.72 -9.78
C GLU A 400 -8.04 -25.19 -9.85
N VAL A 401 -9.24 -24.60 -9.87
CA VAL A 401 -9.42 -23.13 -9.82
C VAL A 401 -8.79 -22.53 -8.56
N LYS A 402 -8.98 -23.14 -7.39
CA LYS A 402 -8.35 -22.67 -6.16
C LYS A 402 -6.82 -22.71 -6.25
N THR A 403 -6.26 -23.81 -6.74
CA THR A 403 -4.81 -23.96 -6.95
C THR A 403 -4.28 -22.87 -7.88
N LEU A 404 -4.96 -22.61 -8.99
CA LEU A 404 -4.53 -21.62 -9.97
C LEU A 404 -4.72 -20.18 -9.48
N LEU A 405 -5.77 -19.88 -8.72
CA LEU A 405 -5.92 -18.57 -8.07
C LEU A 405 -4.80 -18.30 -7.06
N LEU A 406 -4.38 -19.33 -6.31
CA LEU A 406 -3.21 -19.23 -5.45
C LEU A 406 -1.93 -18.96 -6.26
N GLU A 407 -1.71 -19.67 -7.36
CA GLU A 407 -0.57 -19.39 -8.26
C GLU A 407 -0.62 -17.97 -8.85
N PHE A 408 -1.80 -17.50 -9.22
CA PHE A 408 -1.98 -16.14 -9.75
C PHE A 408 -1.68 -15.09 -8.69
N TYR A 409 -2.02 -15.36 -7.43
CA TYR A 409 -1.68 -14.50 -6.31
C TYR A 409 -0.16 -14.42 -6.09
N LEU A 410 0.53 -15.56 -6.13
CA LEU A 410 1.99 -15.63 -6.05
C LEU A 410 2.68 -14.87 -7.20
N LYS A 411 2.05 -14.84 -8.38
CA LYS A 411 2.51 -14.08 -9.56
C LYS A 411 2.03 -12.62 -9.58
N LYS A 412 1.35 -12.14 -8.52
CA LYS A 412 0.77 -10.78 -8.41
C LYS A 412 -0.24 -10.43 -9.51
N ILE A 413 -0.94 -11.44 -10.05
CA ILE A 413 -2.01 -11.28 -11.05
C ILE A 413 -3.36 -11.04 -10.37
N VAL A 414 -3.60 -11.70 -9.24
CA VAL A 414 -4.79 -11.49 -8.41
C VAL A 414 -4.39 -11.01 -7.01
N GLU A 415 -5.32 -10.33 -6.36
CA GLU A 415 -5.24 -9.88 -4.97
C GLU A 415 -6.20 -10.70 -4.10
N LEU A 416 -5.76 -11.03 -2.89
CA LEU A 416 -6.56 -11.66 -1.85
C LEU A 416 -6.77 -10.67 -0.71
N SER A 417 -7.94 -10.73 -0.07
CA SER A 417 -8.28 -9.92 1.10
C SER A 417 -9.30 -10.66 1.98
N LEU A 418 -9.29 -10.42 3.28
CA LEU A 418 -10.33 -10.88 4.22
C LEU A 418 -11.41 -9.81 4.41
N TYR A 419 -11.04 -8.54 4.26
CA TYR A 419 -11.91 -7.39 4.37
C TYR A 419 -11.56 -6.40 3.23
N PRO A 420 -12.16 -6.59 2.04
CA PRO A 420 -11.81 -5.80 0.87
C PRO A 420 -12.19 -4.32 1.04
N PRO A 421 -11.59 -3.41 0.25
CA PRO A 421 -11.95 -1.99 0.25
C PRO A 421 -13.45 -1.75 0.04
N GLN A 422 -14.05 -0.96 0.94
CA GLN A 422 -15.46 -0.57 0.87
C GLN A 422 -15.65 0.56 -0.15
N LEU A 423 -15.84 0.21 -1.43
CA LEU A 423 -15.97 1.14 -2.55
C LEU A 423 -17.18 0.84 -3.44
N THR A 424 -17.68 1.87 -4.12
CA THR A 424 -18.77 1.75 -5.09
C THR A 424 -18.36 2.22 -6.48
N LEU A 425 -18.88 1.52 -7.48
CA LEU A 425 -18.87 1.96 -8.89
C LEU A 425 -20.16 2.68 -9.29
N ASN A 426 -21.21 2.54 -8.49
CA ASN A 426 -22.48 3.21 -8.71
C ASN A 426 -22.40 4.64 -8.19
N ILE A 427 -22.65 5.61 -9.07
CA ILE A 427 -22.67 7.03 -8.75
C ILE A 427 -24.08 7.37 -8.28
N SER A 428 -24.22 7.65 -6.99
CA SER A 428 -25.50 8.12 -6.41
C SER A 428 -25.80 9.56 -6.84
N THR A 429 -27.06 9.98 -6.68
CA THR A 429 -27.49 11.38 -6.94
C THR A 429 -26.72 12.41 -6.11
N ARG A 430 -26.28 12.01 -4.91
CA ARG A 430 -25.41 12.78 -4.03
C ARG A 430 -24.14 11.98 -3.74
N PRO A 431 -23.16 12.00 -4.64
CA PRO A 431 -21.97 11.15 -4.54
C PRO A 431 -21.16 11.44 -3.27
N ILE A 432 -20.61 10.37 -2.69
CA ILE A 432 -19.71 10.44 -1.54
C ILE A 432 -18.36 9.85 -1.95
N ALA A 433 -17.29 10.59 -1.70
CA ALA A 433 -15.92 10.13 -1.86
C ALA A 433 -15.23 9.91 -0.52
N SER A 434 -14.14 9.13 -0.54
CA SER A 434 -13.20 8.95 0.57
C SER A 434 -12.90 10.29 1.27
N PRO A 435 -13.25 10.45 2.57
CA PRO A 435 -12.96 11.66 3.34
C PRO A 435 -11.49 12.11 3.26
N ILE A 436 -10.54 11.17 3.31
CA ILE A 436 -9.11 11.43 3.14
C ILE A 436 -8.78 11.92 1.73
N ALA A 437 -9.39 11.33 0.69
CA ALA A 437 -9.17 11.80 -0.67
C ALA A 437 -9.68 13.23 -0.86
N ARG A 438 -10.81 13.58 -0.22
CA ARG A 438 -11.34 14.94 -0.19
C ARG A 438 -10.35 15.89 0.48
N LEU A 439 -9.84 15.56 1.66
CA LEU A 439 -8.85 16.35 2.38
C LEU A 439 -7.56 16.54 1.58
N GLN A 440 -7.01 15.46 1.02
CA GLN A 440 -5.80 15.51 0.20
C GLN A 440 -5.99 16.34 -1.07
N SER A 441 -7.20 16.34 -1.65
CA SER A 441 -7.49 17.14 -2.85
C SER A 441 -7.42 18.66 -2.62
N GLU A 442 -7.59 19.11 -1.37
CA GLU A 442 -7.41 20.50 -0.94
C GLU A 442 -5.93 20.85 -0.69
N GLN A 443 -5.15 19.87 -0.23
CA GLN A 443 -3.74 20.06 0.17
C GLN A 443 -2.76 19.95 -1.00
N GLY A 444 -3.06 19.15 -2.03
CA GLY A 444 -2.11 18.90 -3.09
C GLY A 444 -2.64 18.10 -4.28
N LYS A 445 -1.74 17.77 -5.22
CA LYS A 445 -2.11 17.02 -6.44
C LYS A 445 -2.16 15.51 -6.22
N SER A 446 -1.41 15.00 -5.25
CA SER A 446 -1.31 13.59 -4.92
C SER A 446 -2.44 13.20 -3.97
N VAL A 447 -3.33 12.33 -4.44
CA VAL A 447 -4.53 11.92 -3.71
C VAL A 447 -4.63 10.40 -3.71
N THR A 448 -4.93 9.83 -2.54
CA THR A 448 -4.95 8.40 -2.29
C THR A 448 -6.38 7.87 -2.39
N ASN A 449 -6.59 6.80 -3.17
CA ASN A 449 -7.90 6.15 -3.29
C ASN A 449 -8.14 5.13 -2.15
N LEU A 450 -9.30 4.47 -2.16
CA LEU A 450 -9.67 3.45 -1.17
C LEU A 450 -8.84 2.15 -1.28
N ARG A 451 -8.08 1.97 -2.36
CA ARG A 451 -7.13 0.86 -2.54
C ARG A 451 -5.70 1.21 -2.09
N CYS A 452 -5.51 2.35 -1.45
CA CYS A 452 -4.21 2.90 -1.04
C CYS A 452 -3.27 3.20 -2.22
N GLU A 453 -3.81 3.50 -3.40
CA GLU A 453 -3.06 3.90 -4.59
C GLU A 453 -3.04 5.43 -4.69
N VAL A 454 -1.88 6.01 -5.01
CA VAL A 454 -1.70 7.45 -5.12
C VAL A 454 -1.85 7.89 -6.57
N PHE A 455 -2.77 8.82 -6.82
CA PHE A 455 -2.99 9.45 -8.12
C PHE A 455 -2.62 10.92 -8.11
N THR A 456 -1.97 11.38 -9.17
CA THR A 456 -1.81 12.81 -9.44
C THR A 456 -3.03 13.31 -10.19
N LEU A 457 -3.92 14.03 -9.51
CA LEU A 457 -5.17 14.53 -10.09
C LEU A 457 -5.00 15.94 -10.64
N ASN A 458 -5.70 16.27 -11.75
CA ASN A 458 -5.74 17.63 -12.29
C ASN A 458 -6.63 18.54 -11.42
N PHE A 459 -6.64 19.85 -11.69
CA PHE A 459 -7.38 20.80 -10.86
C PHE A 459 -8.90 20.52 -10.85
N SER A 460 -9.53 20.36 -12.01
CA SER A 460 -10.98 20.14 -12.11
C SER A 460 -11.43 18.88 -11.36
N THR A 461 -10.71 17.78 -11.48
CA THR A 461 -10.99 16.55 -10.72
C THR A 461 -10.86 16.77 -9.22
N ARG A 462 -9.85 17.51 -8.74
CA ARG A 462 -9.70 17.84 -7.31
C ARG A 462 -10.77 18.81 -6.81
N LEU A 463 -11.20 19.72 -7.66
CA LEU A 463 -12.28 20.64 -7.35
C LEU A 463 -13.57 19.84 -7.14
N ILE A 464 -13.96 18.98 -8.08
CA ILE A 464 -15.16 18.14 -7.90
C ILE A 464 -15.00 17.21 -6.70
N LEU A 465 -13.87 16.50 -6.58
CA LEU A 465 -13.63 15.50 -5.54
C LEU A 465 -13.88 16.03 -4.12
N ARG A 466 -13.38 17.22 -3.77
CA ARG A 466 -13.55 17.77 -2.41
C ARG A 466 -15.02 17.98 -2.00
N HIS A 467 -15.90 18.20 -2.99
CA HIS A 467 -17.32 18.44 -2.82
C HIS A 467 -18.19 17.17 -2.85
N LEU A 468 -17.60 15.98 -3.06
CA LEU A 468 -18.32 14.70 -3.02
C LEU A 468 -18.54 14.24 -1.57
N ASP A 469 -19.41 14.96 -0.86
CA ASP A 469 -19.66 14.81 0.58
C ASP A 469 -21.05 14.29 0.92
N GLY A 470 -21.81 13.84 -0.08
CA GLY A 470 -23.20 13.41 0.06
C GLY A 470 -24.21 14.54 0.20
N LYS A 471 -23.79 15.81 0.09
CA LYS A 471 -24.69 16.98 0.15
C LYS A 471 -24.95 17.61 -1.21
N HIS A 472 -23.96 17.57 -2.10
CA HIS A 472 -24.03 18.19 -3.43
C HIS A 472 -24.63 17.21 -4.45
N GLU A 473 -25.59 17.69 -5.22
CA GLU A 473 -26.09 16.99 -6.41
C GLU A 473 -25.29 17.39 -7.65
N GLU A 474 -25.47 16.65 -8.75
CA GLU A 474 -24.79 16.93 -10.02
C GLU A 474 -24.94 18.39 -10.47
N ALA A 475 -26.15 18.95 -10.33
CA ALA A 475 -26.41 20.36 -10.67
C ALA A 475 -25.59 21.35 -9.82
N ASP A 476 -25.25 21.01 -8.58
CA ASP A 476 -24.40 21.84 -7.73
C ASP A 476 -22.93 21.74 -8.16
N LEU A 477 -22.48 20.53 -8.51
CA LEU A 477 -21.13 20.28 -9.02
C LEU A 477 -20.86 21.03 -10.34
N ILE A 478 -21.84 21.05 -11.24
CA ILE A 478 -21.79 21.84 -12.48
C ILE A 478 -21.62 23.33 -12.17
N LYS A 479 -22.42 23.89 -11.24
CA LYS A 479 -22.30 25.30 -10.84
C LYS A 479 -20.94 25.62 -10.22
N ILE A 480 -20.39 24.70 -9.42
CA ILE A 480 -19.06 24.85 -8.81
C ILE A 480 -17.98 24.92 -9.89
N LEU A 481 -18.00 24.00 -10.85
CA LEU A 481 -17.02 23.99 -11.93
C LEU A 481 -17.18 25.21 -12.85
N GLN A 482 -18.42 25.59 -13.17
CA GLN A 482 -18.73 26.79 -13.95
C GLN A 482 -18.15 28.05 -13.29
N LYS A 483 -18.39 28.25 -12.00
CA LYS A 483 -17.84 29.41 -11.26
C LYS A 483 -16.31 29.44 -11.29
N SER A 484 -15.66 28.27 -11.24
CA SER A 484 -14.21 28.15 -11.31
C SER A 484 -13.67 28.52 -12.69
N ILE A 485 -14.40 28.18 -13.75
CA ILE A 485 -14.09 28.60 -15.13
C ILE A 485 -14.27 30.12 -15.29
N GLU A 486 -15.38 30.68 -14.79
CA GLU A 486 -15.66 32.12 -14.83
C GLU A 486 -14.61 32.96 -14.10
N ASN A 487 -14.06 32.43 -13.00
CA ASN A 487 -12.95 33.05 -12.26
C ASN A 487 -11.58 32.90 -12.93
N GLY A 488 -11.45 32.08 -13.98
CA GLY A 488 -10.19 31.79 -14.65
C GLY A 488 -9.30 30.76 -13.94
N ASP A 489 -9.81 30.05 -12.94
CA ASP A 489 -9.08 28.99 -12.22
C ASP A 489 -8.95 27.70 -13.08
N VAL A 490 -9.91 27.48 -13.99
CA VAL A 490 -9.97 26.35 -14.91
C VAL A 490 -10.04 26.86 -16.34
N LEU A 491 -9.12 26.38 -17.18
CA LEU A 491 -9.12 26.66 -18.62
C LEU A 491 -9.92 25.59 -19.37
N LEU A 492 -10.76 26.04 -20.30
CA LEU A 492 -11.52 25.18 -21.20
C LEU A 492 -10.66 24.76 -22.39
N TYR A 493 -10.78 23.48 -22.77
CA TYR A 493 -10.07 22.91 -23.90
C TYR A 493 -11.02 22.04 -24.72
N LYS A 494 -11.11 22.27 -26.04
CA LYS A 494 -11.94 21.50 -26.97
C LYS A 494 -11.07 20.48 -27.72
N GLY A 495 -11.54 19.23 -27.76
CA GLY A 495 -10.89 18.12 -28.47
C GLY A 495 -9.57 17.63 -27.84
N GLU A 496 -9.02 16.54 -28.40
CA GLU A 496 -7.76 15.95 -27.93
C GLU A 496 -6.55 16.89 -28.09
N GLU A 497 -6.62 17.84 -29.03
CA GLU A 497 -5.56 18.82 -29.32
C GLU A 497 -5.50 20.00 -28.34
N LYS A 498 -6.36 20.01 -27.30
CA LYS A 498 -6.42 21.08 -26.28
C LYS A 498 -6.50 22.50 -26.88
N GLN A 499 -7.36 22.71 -27.87
CA GLN A 499 -7.59 24.04 -28.42
C GLN A 499 -8.51 24.83 -27.48
N MET A 500 -8.13 26.04 -27.09
CA MET A 500 -9.02 26.91 -26.31
C MET A 500 -10.21 27.30 -27.19
N PRO A 501 -11.47 27.10 -26.75
CA PRO A 501 -12.62 27.55 -27.51
C PRO A 501 -12.61 29.07 -27.64
N ILE A 502 -12.78 29.58 -28.87
CA ILE A 502 -12.72 31.02 -29.17
C ILE A 502 -14.11 31.68 -29.00
N ASP A 503 -15.19 30.93 -29.26
CA ASP A 503 -16.58 31.36 -29.03
C ASP A 503 -17.42 30.14 -28.61
N ILE A 504 -17.90 30.11 -27.37
CA ILE A 504 -18.87 29.11 -26.86
C ILE A 504 -20.06 29.89 -26.30
N ASN A 505 -21.27 29.50 -26.68
CA ASN A 505 -22.50 30.09 -26.12
C ASN A 505 -22.83 29.46 -24.74
N ALA A 506 -23.74 30.08 -23.98
CA ALA A 506 -24.04 29.66 -22.60
C ALA A 506 -24.59 28.21 -22.49
N GLU A 507 -25.38 27.76 -23.47
CA GLU A 507 -25.94 26.40 -23.48
C GLU A 507 -24.87 25.36 -23.80
N GLU A 508 -24.01 25.63 -24.79
CA GLU A 508 -22.87 24.79 -25.15
C GLU A 508 -21.86 24.70 -24.00
N LEU A 509 -21.63 25.81 -23.28
CA LEU A 509 -20.78 25.82 -22.10
C LEU A 509 -21.37 24.94 -20.99
N HIS A 510 -22.67 25.06 -20.73
CA HIS A 510 -23.34 24.26 -19.72
C HIS A 510 -23.26 22.77 -20.03
N GLN A 511 -23.54 22.37 -21.27
CA GLN A 511 -23.45 20.96 -21.68
C GLN A 511 -22.01 20.44 -21.58
N TYR A 512 -21.02 21.21 -22.03
CA TYR A 512 -19.61 20.81 -21.90
C TYR A 512 -19.20 20.59 -20.44
N ILE A 513 -19.64 21.46 -19.53
CA ILE A 513 -19.36 21.33 -18.09
C ILE A 513 -20.07 20.10 -17.51
N ALA A 514 -21.33 19.85 -17.92
CA ALA A 514 -22.08 18.66 -17.51
C ALA A 514 -21.35 17.37 -17.92
N ASP A 515 -20.97 17.25 -19.20
CA ASP A 515 -20.22 16.11 -19.73
C ASP A 515 -18.89 15.94 -18.96
N GLN A 516 -18.20 17.04 -18.66
CA GLN A 516 -16.95 17.01 -17.90
C GLN A 516 -17.16 16.54 -16.44
N VAL A 517 -18.24 16.96 -15.79
CA VAL A 517 -18.58 16.49 -14.44
C VAL A 517 -18.89 15.01 -14.46
N GLU A 518 -19.67 14.54 -15.43
CA GLU A 518 -19.98 13.12 -15.60
C GLU A 518 -18.70 12.29 -15.80
N ASP A 519 -17.83 12.69 -16.72
CA ASP A 519 -16.54 12.04 -16.98
C ASP A 519 -15.65 11.97 -15.73
N ILE A 520 -15.62 13.06 -14.95
CA ILE A 520 -14.88 13.12 -13.68
C ILE A 520 -15.47 12.11 -12.69
N LEU A 521 -16.79 12.07 -12.50
CA LEU A 521 -17.45 11.15 -11.56
C LEU A 521 -17.22 9.69 -11.97
N GLN A 522 -17.36 9.37 -13.26
CA GLN A 522 -17.07 8.04 -13.79
C GLN A 522 -15.59 7.65 -13.60
N SER A 523 -14.66 8.59 -13.81
CA SER A 523 -13.23 8.37 -13.58
C SER A 523 -12.93 8.10 -12.10
N LEU A 524 -13.53 8.87 -11.19
CA LEU A 524 -13.36 8.71 -9.75
C LEU A 524 -13.93 7.37 -9.26
N ALA A 525 -15.09 6.96 -9.76
CA ALA A 525 -15.67 5.64 -9.48
C ALA A 525 -14.72 4.51 -9.91
N LYS A 526 -14.29 4.50 -11.18
CA LYS A 526 -13.37 3.48 -11.74
C LYS A 526 -12.00 3.45 -11.05
N LYS A 527 -11.57 4.56 -10.44
CA LYS A 527 -10.33 4.68 -9.65
C LYS A 527 -10.56 4.45 -8.15
N ALA A 528 -11.70 3.90 -7.73
CA ALA A 528 -12.00 3.56 -6.34
C ALA A 528 -11.94 4.74 -5.36
N PHE A 529 -12.43 5.91 -5.76
CA PHE A 529 -12.55 7.06 -4.85
C PHE A 529 -13.90 7.17 -4.14
N LEU A 530 -14.94 6.50 -4.65
CA LEU A 530 -16.31 6.63 -4.16
C LEU A 530 -16.66 5.56 -3.13
N VAL A 531 -17.42 5.96 -2.11
CA VAL A 531 -18.02 5.10 -1.07
C VAL A 531 -19.54 5.12 -1.22
N SER A 532 -20.20 4.06 -0.76
CA SER A 532 -21.66 3.91 -0.82
C SER A 532 -22.41 4.79 0.18
#